data_AF-A0A520K8B9-F1
#
_entry.id   AF-A0A520K8B9-F1
#
_cell.length_a   1.000
_cell.length_b   1.000
_cell.length_c   1.000
_cell.angle_alpha   90.00
_cell.angle_beta   90.00
_cell.angle_gamma   90.00
#
_symmetry.space_group_name_H-M   'P 1'
#
loop_
_entity.id
_entity.type
_entity.pdbx_description
1 polymer ?
#
loop_
_entity_poly.entity_id
_entity_poly.type
_entity_poly.pdbx_seq_one_letter_code
_entity_poly.pdbx_strand_id
1 'polypeptide(L)'
;MNMKKLVAICVVFLCIAVIPAIAQENNTTANGNETNVTATPTATATATATTEPTVVPTAEPTAEPTTTSTAEPAPTEAKFRTGPTVTLRPVNDIIDKSQDGLVELYMYNPTLNDVTLTADVQVSVPSGIHVYGAGFGSGSAAGTVAGTFTVPPGATRTININIKAEKAGSHTVHFTGLYWPDDNKDAFQQVSLTHPLTVNEPSSNPTDSKPTGGAAETGADESSELPIPSGILSVIAIVVAFSTLMIRKD
;
A
#
# COMPACT_ATOMS: atom_id res chain seq x y z
N MET A 1 46.84 -1.52 38.19
CA MET A 1 45.48 -1.85 37.69
C MET A 1 45.63 -2.58 36.37
N ASN A 2 45.20 -3.84 36.28
CA ASN A 2 45.51 -4.72 35.15
C ASN A 2 44.77 -4.28 33.88
N MET A 3 45.51 -4.15 32.77
CA MET A 3 45.04 -3.63 31.47
C MET A 3 43.83 -4.39 30.88
N LYS A 4 43.58 -5.61 31.35
CA LYS A 4 42.40 -6.43 31.00
C LYS A 4 41.09 -5.91 31.60
N LYS A 5 41.13 -5.17 32.72
CA LYS A 5 39.94 -4.54 33.32
C LYS A 5 39.60 -3.18 32.68
N LEU A 6 40.57 -2.54 32.01
CA LEU A 6 40.37 -1.26 31.34
C LEU A 6 39.62 -1.41 30.00
N VAL A 7 39.84 -2.53 29.30
CA VAL A 7 39.17 -2.82 28.01
C VAL A 7 37.69 -3.21 28.21
N ALA A 8 37.36 -3.93 29.29
CA ALA A 8 35.98 -4.31 29.60
C ALA A 8 35.09 -3.11 30.03
N ILE A 9 35.68 -2.03 30.54
CA ILE A 9 34.94 -0.83 30.96
C ILE A 9 34.67 0.10 29.76
N CYS A 10 35.52 0.10 28.73
CA CYS A 10 35.29 0.91 27.51
C CYS A 10 34.23 0.33 26.56
N VAL A 11 33.95 -0.97 26.59
CA VAL A 11 32.97 -1.61 25.69
C VAL A 11 31.54 -1.52 26.23
N VAL A 12 31.34 -1.29 27.53
CA VAL A 12 30.00 -1.15 28.14
C VAL A 12 29.49 0.31 28.15
N PHE A 13 30.37 1.30 28.03
CA PHE A 13 29.98 2.72 28.01
C PHE A 13 29.69 3.31 26.61
N LEU A 14 29.85 2.53 25.54
CA LEU A 14 29.63 2.99 24.16
C LEU A 14 28.24 2.60 23.61
N CYS A 15 27.20 2.58 24.45
CA CYS A 15 25.83 2.20 24.05
C CYS A 15 24.72 3.18 24.48
N ILE A 16 25.02 4.40 24.92
CA ILE A 16 23.96 5.38 25.25
C ILE A 16 24.38 6.78 24.78
N ALA A 17 24.00 7.15 23.55
CA ALA A 17 23.67 8.54 23.15
C ALA A 17 23.41 8.65 21.64
N VAL A 18 22.17 8.36 21.19
CA VAL A 18 21.57 9.12 20.07
C VAL A 18 20.05 9.15 20.29
N ILE A 19 19.56 10.20 20.96
CA ILE A 19 18.14 10.59 20.93
C ILE A 19 18.07 11.78 19.97
N PRO A 20 17.33 11.73 18.85
CA PRO A 20 16.95 12.95 18.17
C PRO A 20 15.86 13.65 19.00
N ALA A 21 16.25 14.75 19.63
CA ALA A 21 15.32 15.74 20.16
C ALA A 21 14.61 16.42 18.99
N ILE A 22 13.31 16.19 18.82
CA ILE A 22 12.47 16.99 17.94
C ILE A 22 11.97 18.15 18.80
N ALA A 23 12.70 19.27 18.77
CA ALA A 23 12.26 20.51 19.36
C ALA A 23 11.21 21.17 18.47
N GLN A 24 10.08 21.48 19.09
CA GLN A 24 9.03 22.35 18.62
C GLN A 24 9.56 23.78 18.42
N GLU A 25 9.48 24.31 17.20
CA GLU A 25 9.49 25.76 16.96
C GLU A 25 8.20 26.16 16.25
N ASN A 26 7.23 26.60 17.07
CA ASN A 26 6.21 27.55 16.66
C ASN A 26 6.87 28.92 16.73
N ASN A 27 6.94 29.66 15.62
CA ASN A 27 7.04 31.11 15.72
C ASN A 27 6.21 31.82 14.65
N THR A 28 5.09 32.33 15.15
CA THR A 28 4.25 33.37 14.56
C THR A 28 5.06 34.66 14.45
N THR A 29 5.13 35.26 13.25
CA THR A 29 5.45 36.68 13.10
C THR A 29 4.15 37.45 12.93
N ALA A 30 3.76 38.16 13.99
CA ALA A 30 2.81 39.26 13.93
C ALA A 30 3.60 40.58 13.88
N ASN A 31 3.50 41.32 12.78
CA ASN A 31 3.51 42.78 12.81
C ASN A 31 2.03 43.17 12.99
N GLY A 32 1.60 43.96 13.97
CA GLY A 32 2.23 45.17 14.47
C GLY A 32 1.45 46.36 13.92
N ASN A 33 0.29 46.65 14.50
CA ASN A 33 -0.20 48.03 14.56
C ASN A 33 -0.92 48.26 15.89
N GLU A 34 -0.27 49.08 16.70
CA GLU A 34 -0.73 49.59 17.97
C GLU A 34 -1.87 50.59 17.74
N THR A 35 -2.91 50.57 18.57
CA THR A 35 -3.42 51.80 19.19
C THR A 35 -4.09 51.42 20.51
N ASN A 36 -3.44 51.85 21.59
CA ASN A 36 -3.87 51.75 22.98
C ASN A 36 -4.56 53.06 23.36
N VAL A 37 -5.79 53.05 23.90
CA VAL A 37 -6.19 53.97 25.00
C VAL A 37 -7.27 53.34 25.90
N THR A 38 -6.86 53.22 27.16
CA THR A 38 -7.51 53.02 28.46
C THR A 38 -8.76 53.87 28.78
N ALA A 39 -9.76 53.31 29.51
CA ALA A 39 -10.28 53.82 30.81
C ALA A 39 -11.49 53.01 31.36
N THR A 40 -11.53 52.90 32.69
CA THR A 40 -12.35 52.02 33.57
C THR A 40 -13.69 52.70 34.02
N PRO A 41 -14.52 52.16 34.97
CA PRO A 41 -15.98 52.06 34.85
C PRO A 41 -16.73 53.14 35.65
N THR A 42 -18.04 53.29 35.45
CA THR A 42 -18.94 53.94 36.43
C THR A 42 -20.38 53.43 36.27
N ALA A 43 -20.94 52.94 37.38
CA ALA A 43 -22.34 52.57 37.54
C ALA A 43 -23.24 53.80 37.74
N THR A 44 -24.54 53.71 37.42
CA THR A 44 -25.67 54.09 38.32
C THR A 44 -27.01 53.79 37.63
N ALA A 45 -27.92 53.22 38.41
CA ALA A 45 -29.26 52.76 38.06
C ALA A 45 -30.25 53.90 37.76
N THR A 46 -31.32 53.60 37.02
CA THR A 46 -32.68 54.13 37.28
C THR A 46 -33.71 53.18 36.69
N ALA A 47 -34.62 52.72 37.55
CA ALA A 47 -35.78 51.91 37.21
C ALA A 47 -36.93 52.80 36.73
N THR A 48 -37.69 52.33 35.74
CA THR A 48 -39.08 52.79 35.57
C THR A 48 -39.94 51.61 35.12
N ALA A 49 -40.91 51.28 35.97
CA ALA A 49 -41.92 50.26 35.76
C ALA A 49 -42.93 50.71 34.70
N THR A 50 -43.41 49.79 33.86
CA THR A 50 -44.67 49.97 33.12
C THR A 50 -45.31 48.61 32.86
N THR A 51 -46.35 48.35 33.64
CA THR A 51 -47.58 47.58 33.41
C THR A 51 -47.59 46.37 32.47
N GLU A 52 -47.87 45.23 33.09
CA GLU A 52 -48.48 44.00 32.60
C GLU A 52 -49.72 44.21 31.71
N PRO A 53 -49.91 43.35 30.70
CA PRO A 53 -51.22 42.77 30.48
C PRO A 53 -51.16 41.24 30.60
N THR A 54 -52.00 40.72 31.48
CA THR A 54 -52.33 39.31 31.65
C THR A 54 -52.92 38.76 30.34
N VAL A 55 -52.22 37.85 29.67
CA VAL A 55 -52.76 37.06 28.56
C VAL A 55 -53.00 35.64 29.05
N VAL A 56 -54.26 35.23 28.97
CA VAL A 56 -54.80 33.90 29.29
C VAL A 56 -54.11 32.85 28.40
N PRO A 57 -53.71 31.66 28.91
CA PRO A 57 -53.15 30.63 28.06
C PRO A 57 -54.26 29.95 27.25
N THR A 58 -54.31 30.23 25.95
CA THR A 58 -55.04 29.40 24.98
C THR A 58 -54.16 28.20 24.64
N ALA A 59 -54.67 27.00 24.92
CA ALA A 59 -54.06 25.75 24.46
C ALA A 59 -54.36 25.51 22.97
N GLU A 60 -53.36 24.98 22.26
CA GLU A 60 -53.33 24.26 20.96
C GLU A 60 -52.60 24.94 19.79
N PRO A 61 -51.97 24.18 18.87
CA PRO A 61 -51.47 22.81 18.95
C PRO A 61 -49.94 22.73 18.77
N THR A 62 -49.31 21.74 19.40
CA THR A 62 -47.94 21.33 19.09
C THR A 62 -47.90 20.85 17.64
N ALA A 63 -47.24 21.61 16.76
CA ALA A 63 -46.89 21.11 15.44
C ALA A 63 -45.93 19.92 15.62
N GLU A 64 -46.39 18.71 15.29
CA GLU A 64 -45.48 17.58 15.12
C GLU A 64 -44.41 17.97 14.09
N PRO A 65 -43.11 17.70 14.35
CA PRO A 65 -42.11 17.83 13.32
C PRO A 65 -42.46 16.83 12.21
N THR A 66 -42.99 17.35 11.11
CA THR A 66 -43.10 16.59 9.87
C THR A 66 -41.68 16.30 9.42
N THR A 67 -41.18 15.11 9.76
CA THR A 67 -39.95 14.57 9.18
C THR A 67 -40.21 14.45 7.69
N THR A 68 -39.72 15.43 6.93
CA THR A 68 -39.71 15.32 5.48
C THR A 68 -38.72 14.19 5.19
N SER A 69 -39.25 12.99 5.01
CA SER A 69 -38.49 11.83 4.54
C SER A 69 -37.87 12.25 3.21
N THR A 70 -36.59 12.61 3.25
CA THR A 70 -35.79 12.78 2.04
C THR A 70 -35.74 11.39 1.45
N ALA A 71 -36.53 11.18 0.39
CA ALA A 71 -36.55 9.91 -0.31
C ALA A 71 -35.11 9.57 -0.70
N GLU A 72 -34.60 8.46 -0.16
CA GLU A 72 -33.36 7.86 -0.62
C GLU A 72 -33.53 7.61 -2.12
N PRO A 73 -32.67 8.19 -2.98
CA PRO A 73 -32.81 8.02 -4.42
C PRO A 73 -32.76 6.53 -4.72
N ALA A 74 -33.73 6.06 -5.51
CA ALA A 74 -33.74 4.68 -5.99
C ALA A 74 -32.37 4.35 -6.60
N PRO A 75 -31.81 3.15 -6.36
CA PRO A 75 -30.48 2.81 -6.82
C PRO A 75 -30.44 2.98 -8.33
N THR A 76 -29.64 3.95 -8.78
CA THR A 76 -29.35 4.10 -10.20
C THR A 76 -28.60 2.84 -10.61
N GLU A 77 -29.09 2.14 -11.64
CA GLU A 77 -28.44 0.93 -12.15
C GLU A 77 -26.94 1.17 -12.33
N ALA A 78 -26.10 0.42 -11.60
CA ALA A 78 -24.66 0.61 -11.62
C ALA A 78 -24.15 0.36 -13.04
N LYS A 79 -23.63 1.42 -13.68
CA LYS A 79 -23.12 1.40 -15.05
C LYS A 79 -21.94 2.36 -15.18
N PHE A 80 -20.98 1.98 -16.01
CA PHE A 80 -19.92 2.92 -16.42
C PHE A 80 -20.51 4.01 -17.33
N ARG A 81 -20.18 5.27 -17.03
CA ARG A 81 -20.45 6.40 -17.91
C ARG A 81 -19.45 6.48 -19.05
N THR A 82 -18.22 6.03 -18.82
CA THR A 82 -17.16 5.89 -19.82
C THR A 82 -16.40 4.60 -19.58
N GLY A 83 -16.05 3.91 -20.66
CA GLY A 83 -15.31 2.65 -20.61
C GLY A 83 -14.02 2.76 -19.79
N PRO A 84 -13.82 1.91 -18.77
CA PRO A 84 -12.54 1.76 -18.10
C PRO A 84 -11.44 1.27 -19.05
N THR A 85 -10.19 1.54 -18.72
CA THR A 85 -9.04 1.00 -19.46
C THR A 85 -8.49 -0.21 -18.74
N VAL A 86 -8.30 -1.33 -19.47
CA VAL A 86 -7.63 -2.54 -18.97
C VAL A 86 -6.63 -3.00 -20.03
N THR A 87 -5.34 -2.96 -19.69
CA THR A 87 -4.25 -3.22 -20.65
C THR A 87 -3.07 -3.91 -19.98
N LEU A 88 -2.24 -4.60 -20.77
CA LEU A 88 -0.94 -5.10 -20.32
C LEU A 88 0.14 -4.11 -20.70
N ARG A 89 1.07 -3.86 -19.78
CA ARG A 89 2.28 -3.08 -20.03
C ARG A 89 3.50 -3.97 -19.77
N PRO A 90 4.30 -4.30 -20.80
CA PRO A 90 5.56 -4.98 -20.58
C PRO A 90 6.54 -4.07 -19.85
N VAL A 91 7.20 -4.61 -18.83
CA VAL A 91 8.32 -3.95 -18.15
C VAL A 91 9.61 -4.69 -18.46
N ASN A 92 9.59 -6.03 -18.37
CA ASN A 92 10.65 -6.90 -18.85
C ASN A 92 10.05 -8.15 -19.50
N ASP A 93 10.21 -8.30 -20.80
CA ASP A 93 9.70 -9.43 -21.59
C ASP A 93 10.80 -10.43 -22.00
N ILE A 94 12.03 -10.19 -21.54
CA ILE A 94 13.19 -11.04 -21.76
C ILE A 94 13.63 -11.68 -20.44
N ILE A 95 13.59 -13.01 -20.39
CA ILE A 95 13.95 -13.82 -19.22
C ILE A 95 15.32 -14.44 -19.44
N ASP A 96 16.18 -14.32 -18.44
CA ASP A 96 17.47 -15.01 -18.34
C ASP A 96 17.78 -15.34 -16.86
N LYS A 97 18.99 -15.85 -16.58
CA LYS A 97 19.38 -16.23 -15.21
C LYS A 97 19.40 -15.07 -14.21
N SER A 98 19.61 -13.85 -14.69
CA SER A 98 19.80 -12.65 -13.87
C SER A 98 18.52 -11.85 -13.64
N GLN A 99 17.51 -12.03 -14.50
CA GLN A 99 16.27 -11.28 -14.46
C GLN A 99 15.07 -12.13 -14.89
N ASP A 100 14.03 -12.06 -14.07
CA ASP A 100 12.73 -12.64 -14.39
C ASP A 100 11.90 -11.70 -15.26
N GLY A 101 10.87 -12.26 -15.90
CA GLY A 101 9.93 -11.48 -16.68
C GLY A 101 9.02 -10.67 -15.76
N LEU A 102 8.64 -9.47 -16.20
CA LEU A 102 7.71 -8.60 -15.50
C LEU A 102 6.75 -7.95 -16.50
N VAL A 103 5.47 -8.23 -16.30
CA VAL A 103 4.37 -7.59 -17.02
C VAL A 103 3.47 -6.94 -15.98
N GLU A 104 2.93 -5.77 -16.31
CA GLU A 104 1.96 -5.09 -15.46
C GLU A 104 0.56 -5.20 -16.08
N LEU A 105 -0.41 -5.58 -15.26
CA LEU A 105 -1.81 -5.35 -15.59
C LEU A 105 -2.19 -3.96 -15.11
N TYR A 106 -2.43 -3.06 -16.05
CA TYR A 106 -2.86 -1.70 -15.79
C TYR A 106 -4.36 -1.58 -15.95
N MET A 107 -5.01 -1.06 -14.90
CA MET A 107 -6.44 -0.78 -14.88
C MET A 107 -6.65 0.68 -14.47
N TYR A 108 -7.46 1.42 -15.24
CA TYR A 108 -7.85 2.78 -14.93
C TYR A 108 -9.36 2.95 -15.01
N ASN A 109 -9.95 3.49 -13.95
CA ASN A 109 -11.35 3.86 -13.90
C ASN A 109 -11.48 5.40 -14.02
N PRO A 110 -11.99 5.93 -15.14
CA PRO A 110 -12.14 7.37 -15.34
C PRO A 110 -12.89 8.08 -14.21
N THR A 111 -12.49 9.30 -13.87
CA THR A 111 -13.17 10.11 -12.84
C THR A 111 -14.61 10.46 -13.20
N LEU A 112 -14.99 10.32 -14.48
CA LEU A 112 -16.35 10.56 -14.93
C LEU A 112 -17.29 9.43 -14.48
N ASN A 113 -16.78 8.26 -14.10
CA ASN A 113 -17.60 7.17 -13.55
C ASN A 113 -17.90 7.45 -12.07
N ASP A 114 -19.12 7.13 -11.62
CA ASP A 114 -19.51 7.23 -10.21
C ASP A 114 -19.47 5.86 -9.50
N VAL A 115 -19.02 4.82 -10.21
CA VAL A 115 -19.06 3.42 -9.80
C VAL A 115 -17.65 2.83 -9.79
N THR A 116 -17.41 1.89 -8.88
CA THR A 116 -16.15 1.15 -8.80
C THR A 116 -16.05 0.15 -9.95
N LEU A 117 -14.88 0.05 -10.56
CA LEU A 117 -14.57 -1.05 -11.46
C LEU A 117 -14.21 -2.29 -10.65
N THR A 118 -14.94 -3.39 -10.83
CA THR A 118 -14.55 -4.71 -10.31
C THR A 118 -14.12 -5.57 -11.50
N ALA A 119 -12.99 -6.26 -11.38
CA ALA A 119 -12.45 -7.11 -12.43
C ALA A 119 -12.00 -8.47 -11.87
N ASP A 120 -12.54 -9.55 -12.43
CA ASP A 120 -12.01 -10.90 -12.27
C ASP A 120 -11.07 -11.18 -13.44
N VAL A 121 -9.82 -11.50 -13.12
CA VAL A 121 -8.76 -11.70 -14.11
C VAL A 121 -8.16 -13.09 -13.95
N GLN A 122 -7.93 -13.75 -15.07
CA GLN A 122 -7.24 -15.02 -15.19
C GLN A 122 -6.02 -14.86 -16.10
N VAL A 123 -4.90 -15.43 -15.67
CA VAL A 123 -3.66 -15.50 -16.43
C VAL A 123 -3.38 -16.96 -16.71
N SER A 124 -3.33 -17.32 -17.98
CA SER A 124 -3.02 -18.67 -18.44
C SER A 124 -1.66 -18.67 -19.15
N VAL A 125 -0.82 -19.64 -18.79
CA VAL A 125 0.54 -19.78 -19.29
C VAL A 125 0.82 -21.20 -19.78
N PRO A 126 1.70 -21.35 -20.79
CA PRO A 126 2.11 -22.67 -21.26
C PRO A 126 2.96 -23.40 -20.21
N SER A 127 3.14 -24.71 -20.43
CA SER A 127 3.96 -25.55 -19.56
C SER A 127 5.41 -25.04 -19.45
N GLY A 128 5.95 -25.03 -18.23
CA GLY A 128 7.29 -24.54 -17.93
C GLY A 128 7.37 -23.03 -17.71
N ILE A 129 6.25 -22.31 -17.74
CA ILE A 129 6.15 -20.91 -17.33
C ILE A 129 5.38 -20.84 -16.02
N HIS A 130 5.89 -20.06 -15.08
CA HIS A 130 5.29 -19.81 -13.77
C HIS A 130 5.01 -18.32 -13.62
N VAL A 131 3.88 -18.00 -13.00
CA VAL A 131 3.43 -16.63 -12.81
C VAL A 131 3.17 -16.37 -11.34
N TYR A 132 3.66 -15.24 -10.85
CA TYR A 132 3.53 -14.79 -9.47
C TYR A 132 3.10 -13.33 -9.43
N GLY A 133 2.13 -13.00 -8.60
CA GLY A 133 1.71 -11.62 -8.44
C GLY A 133 0.80 -11.44 -7.24
N ALA A 134 0.88 -10.28 -6.59
CA ALA A 134 0.03 -9.96 -5.46
C ALA A 134 -1.45 -9.90 -5.90
N GLY A 135 -2.33 -10.54 -5.11
CA GLY A 135 -3.78 -10.58 -5.38
C GLY A 135 -4.22 -11.65 -6.37
N PHE A 136 -3.29 -12.42 -6.94
CA PHE A 136 -3.63 -13.68 -7.59
C PHE A 136 -3.67 -14.82 -6.56
N GLY A 137 -4.81 -15.49 -6.47
CA GLY A 137 -4.95 -16.72 -5.71
C GLY A 137 -4.28 -17.89 -6.44
N SER A 138 -3.79 -18.86 -5.68
CA SER A 138 -3.32 -20.14 -6.21
C SER A 138 -4.51 -20.95 -6.76
N GLY A 139 -4.86 -20.72 -8.02
CA GLY A 139 -5.84 -21.52 -8.74
C GLY A 139 -5.28 -22.90 -9.04
N SER A 140 -5.96 -23.96 -8.59
CA SER A 140 -5.54 -25.37 -8.57
C SER A 140 -5.38 -26.06 -9.95
N ALA A 141 -4.93 -25.36 -10.99
CA ALA A 141 -4.64 -25.96 -12.29
C ALA A 141 -3.28 -25.50 -12.83
N ALA A 142 -2.52 -26.45 -13.38
CA ALA A 142 -1.18 -26.24 -13.94
C ALA A 142 -1.19 -25.09 -14.97
N GLY A 143 -0.59 -23.95 -14.60
CA GLY A 143 -0.41 -22.82 -15.49
C GLY A 143 -1.60 -21.86 -15.60
N THR A 144 -2.50 -21.79 -14.61
CA THR A 144 -3.50 -20.70 -14.55
C THR A 144 -3.61 -20.10 -13.16
N VAL A 145 -3.52 -18.77 -13.06
CA VAL A 145 -3.74 -18.02 -11.81
C VAL A 145 -4.89 -17.03 -11.99
N ALA A 146 -5.65 -16.79 -10.93
CA ALA A 146 -6.84 -15.93 -10.98
C ALA A 146 -6.86 -14.95 -9.81
N GLY A 147 -7.37 -13.74 -10.03
CA GLY A 147 -7.44 -12.69 -9.02
C GLY A 147 -8.62 -11.76 -9.26
N THR A 148 -9.16 -11.21 -8.18
CA THR A 148 -10.24 -10.21 -8.22
C THR A 148 -9.69 -8.87 -7.74
N PHE A 149 -9.94 -7.82 -8.52
CA PHE A 149 -9.41 -6.49 -8.27
C PHE A 149 -10.51 -5.44 -8.34
N THR A 150 -10.40 -4.41 -7.51
CA THR A 150 -11.30 -3.25 -7.51
C THR A 150 -10.51 -1.97 -7.77
N VAL A 151 -11.11 -1.04 -8.52
CA VAL A 151 -10.54 0.27 -8.86
C VAL A 151 -11.63 1.37 -8.73
N PRO A 152 -11.56 2.20 -7.67
CA PRO A 152 -12.50 3.30 -7.48
C PRO A 152 -12.48 4.33 -8.64
N PRO A 153 -13.52 5.15 -8.79
CA PRO A 153 -13.51 6.29 -9.70
C PRO A 153 -12.26 7.17 -9.58
N GLY A 154 -11.68 7.54 -10.72
CA GLY A 154 -10.48 8.37 -10.80
C GLY A 154 -9.18 7.67 -10.39
N ALA A 155 -9.24 6.42 -9.93
CA ALA A 155 -8.08 5.68 -9.48
C ALA A 155 -7.46 4.83 -10.60
N THR A 156 -6.19 4.51 -10.39
CA THR A 156 -5.43 3.53 -11.17
C THR A 156 -5.04 2.38 -10.27
N ARG A 157 -5.06 1.16 -10.80
CA ARG A 157 -4.46 -0.01 -10.17
C ARG A 157 -3.50 -0.67 -11.14
N THR A 158 -2.29 -0.92 -10.66
CA THR A 158 -1.25 -1.66 -11.39
C THR A 158 -0.96 -2.93 -10.62
N ILE A 159 -1.02 -4.08 -11.28
CA ILE A 159 -0.67 -5.38 -10.70
C ILE A 159 0.61 -5.89 -11.36
N ASN A 160 1.64 -6.11 -10.55
CA ASN A 160 2.90 -6.69 -11.00
C ASN A 160 2.74 -8.20 -11.15
N ILE A 161 3.02 -8.68 -12.36
CA ILE A 161 2.96 -10.09 -12.74
C ILE A 161 4.39 -10.51 -13.07
N ASN A 162 5.06 -11.13 -12.10
CA ASN A 162 6.38 -11.71 -12.26
C ASN A 162 6.26 -13.06 -12.94
N ILE A 163 7.17 -13.33 -13.87
CA ILE A 163 7.11 -14.49 -14.75
C ILE A 163 8.47 -15.19 -14.73
N LYS A 164 8.44 -16.48 -14.38
CA LYS A 164 9.62 -17.34 -14.38
C LYS A 164 9.48 -18.45 -15.40
N ALA A 165 10.62 -18.90 -15.93
CA ALA A 165 10.64 -19.93 -16.96
C ALA A 165 11.61 -21.07 -16.64
N GLU A 166 11.21 -22.30 -16.95
CA GLU A 166 12.03 -23.51 -16.83
C GLU A 166 12.82 -23.84 -18.11
N LYS A 167 12.39 -23.31 -19.25
CA LYS A 167 12.92 -23.65 -20.57
C LYS A 167 13.08 -22.41 -21.42
N ALA A 168 14.19 -22.34 -22.16
CA ALA A 168 14.40 -21.33 -23.18
C ALA A 168 13.42 -21.50 -24.35
N GLY A 169 13.07 -20.40 -24.99
CA GLY A 169 12.11 -20.38 -26.10
C GLY A 169 11.24 -19.12 -26.13
N SER A 170 10.33 -19.08 -27.12
CA SER A 170 9.30 -18.05 -27.20
C SER A 170 7.99 -18.61 -26.67
N HIS A 171 7.36 -17.84 -25.79
CA HIS A 171 6.12 -18.22 -25.13
C HIS A 171 5.12 -17.07 -25.21
N THR A 172 3.82 -17.37 -25.10
CA THR A 172 2.78 -16.35 -25.04
C THR A 172 1.99 -16.54 -23.76
N VAL A 173 1.82 -15.45 -23.01
CA VAL A 173 0.94 -15.40 -21.86
C VAL A 173 -0.42 -14.88 -22.29
N HIS A 174 -1.47 -15.55 -21.83
CA HIS A 174 -2.84 -15.19 -22.12
C HIS A 174 -3.49 -14.60 -20.88
N PHE A 175 -4.06 -13.41 -21.02
CA PHE A 175 -4.80 -12.73 -19.99
C PHE A 175 -6.25 -12.61 -20.43
N THR A 176 -7.16 -13.10 -19.61
CA THR A 176 -8.60 -12.95 -19.84
C THR A 176 -9.22 -12.37 -18.60
N GLY A 177 -10.11 -11.41 -18.75
CA GLY A 177 -10.82 -10.84 -17.61
C GLY A 177 -12.26 -10.53 -17.93
N LEU A 178 -13.09 -10.56 -16.90
CA LEU A 178 -14.42 -10.00 -16.90
C LEU A 178 -14.40 -8.82 -15.94
N TYR A 179 -14.97 -7.69 -16.36
CA TYR A 179 -15.06 -6.52 -15.50
C TYR A 179 -16.44 -5.87 -15.56
N TRP A 180 -16.90 -5.33 -14.45
CA TRP A 180 -18.25 -4.82 -14.29
C TRP A 180 -18.29 -3.68 -13.25
N PRO A 181 -19.34 -2.85 -13.25
CA PRO A 181 -19.50 -1.75 -12.30
C PRO A 181 -20.06 -2.21 -10.96
N ASP A 182 -19.43 -1.77 -9.87
CA ASP A 182 -19.73 -2.15 -8.48
C ASP A 182 -19.96 -3.67 -8.33
N ASP A 183 -21.16 -4.06 -7.88
CA ASP A 183 -21.58 -5.45 -7.71
C ASP A 183 -22.45 -5.97 -8.87
N ASN A 184 -22.67 -5.18 -9.92
CA ASN A 184 -23.54 -5.52 -11.05
C ASN A 184 -22.84 -6.45 -12.06
N LYS A 185 -22.67 -7.72 -11.68
CA LYS A 185 -22.03 -8.76 -12.52
C LYS A 185 -22.75 -9.03 -13.84
N ASP A 186 -24.03 -8.70 -13.96
CA ASP A 186 -24.79 -8.89 -15.20
C ASP A 186 -24.39 -7.87 -16.28
N ALA A 187 -23.84 -6.71 -15.88
CA ALA A 187 -23.31 -5.68 -16.77
C ALA A 187 -21.83 -5.88 -17.13
N PHE A 188 -21.36 -7.14 -17.14
CA PHE A 188 -19.96 -7.44 -17.40
C PHE A 188 -19.53 -7.13 -18.84
N GLN A 189 -18.26 -6.80 -18.97
CA GLN A 189 -17.53 -6.71 -20.22
C GLN A 189 -16.34 -7.64 -20.16
N GLN A 190 -15.98 -8.23 -21.29
CA GLN A 190 -14.84 -9.12 -21.39
C GLN A 190 -13.62 -8.38 -21.95
N VAL A 191 -12.45 -8.75 -21.46
CA VAL A 191 -11.15 -8.38 -22.04
C VAL A 191 -10.33 -9.64 -22.30
N SER A 192 -9.64 -9.68 -23.43
CA SER A 192 -8.67 -10.72 -23.76
C SER A 192 -7.42 -10.05 -24.32
N LEU A 193 -6.29 -10.26 -23.64
CA LEU A 193 -5.01 -9.67 -23.95
C LEU A 193 -3.99 -10.80 -24.03
N THR A 194 -2.97 -10.62 -24.86
CA THR A 194 -1.86 -11.56 -24.97
C THR A 194 -0.55 -10.80 -24.93
N HIS A 195 0.49 -11.45 -24.42
CA HIS A 195 1.82 -10.88 -24.40
C HIS A 195 2.87 -11.95 -24.73
N PRO A 196 3.72 -11.73 -25.76
CA PRO A 196 4.84 -12.62 -26.04
C PRO A 196 5.95 -12.44 -25.01
N LEU A 197 6.68 -13.52 -24.73
CA LEU A 197 7.85 -13.56 -23.87
C LEU A 197 8.98 -14.27 -24.59
N THR A 198 10.20 -13.78 -24.36
CA THR A 198 11.43 -14.40 -24.87
C THR A 198 12.25 -14.91 -23.69
N VAL A 199 12.49 -16.22 -23.64
CA VAL A 199 13.33 -16.85 -22.63
C VAL A 199 14.66 -17.22 -23.28
N ASN A 200 15.71 -16.45 -22.98
CA ASN A 200 17.06 -16.74 -23.45
C ASN A 200 17.66 -17.90 -22.65
N GLU A 201 17.47 -17.89 -21.33
CA GLU A 201 17.88 -18.95 -20.42
C GLU A 201 16.80 -19.14 -19.34
N PRO A 202 16.65 -20.35 -18.76
CA PRO A 202 15.75 -20.58 -17.64
C PRO A 202 16.05 -19.65 -16.45
N SER A 203 14.99 -19.22 -15.75
CA SER A 203 15.07 -18.45 -14.51
C SER A 203 15.83 -19.22 -13.44
N SER A 204 16.52 -18.48 -12.57
CA SER A 204 17.05 -19.03 -11.33
C SER A 204 15.89 -19.43 -10.39
N ASN A 205 15.85 -20.68 -9.95
CA ASN A 205 14.78 -21.23 -9.09
C ASN A 205 13.37 -20.92 -9.62
N PRO A 206 12.95 -21.55 -10.74
CA PRO A 206 11.73 -21.19 -11.47
C PRO A 206 10.44 -21.38 -10.66
N THR A 207 10.48 -22.20 -9.61
CA THR A 207 9.34 -22.47 -8.72
C THR A 207 9.29 -21.57 -7.48
N ASP A 208 10.33 -20.76 -7.24
CA ASP A 208 10.35 -19.79 -6.14
C ASP A 208 9.57 -18.54 -6.56
N SER A 209 8.58 -18.13 -5.76
CA SER A 209 7.79 -16.93 -6.03
C SER A 209 8.58 -15.62 -5.92
N LYS A 210 9.75 -15.62 -5.28
CA LYS A 210 10.59 -14.43 -5.14
C LYS A 210 11.21 -14.05 -6.48
N PRO A 211 10.94 -12.84 -7.02
CA PRO A 211 11.53 -12.41 -8.28
C PRO A 211 13.03 -12.17 -8.14
N THR A 212 13.75 -12.47 -9.22
CA THR A 212 15.18 -12.22 -9.42
C THR A 212 15.30 -11.02 -10.35
N GLY A 213 16.02 -9.97 -9.92
CA GLY A 213 16.19 -8.75 -10.70
C GLY A 213 14.91 -7.93 -10.79
N GLY A 214 14.87 -6.80 -10.08
CA GLY A 214 13.77 -5.84 -10.13
C GLY A 214 14.16 -4.53 -9.45
N ALA A 215 13.72 -3.40 -10.01
CA ALA A 215 13.85 -2.08 -9.39
C ALA A 215 13.04 -2.03 -8.10
N ALA A 216 13.63 -1.41 -7.08
CA ALA A 216 13.17 -1.35 -5.69
C ALA A 216 11.65 -1.27 -5.50
N GLU A 217 11.13 -2.18 -4.68
CA GLU A 217 9.85 -2.02 -4.02
C GLU A 217 9.85 -0.69 -3.24
N THR A 218 8.85 0.16 -3.50
CA THR A 218 8.58 1.31 -2.64
C THR A 218 7.42 0.96 -1.70
N GLY A 219 7.76 0.71 -0.43
CA GLY A 219 6.86 0.56 0.72
C GLY A 219 6.40 -0.89 0.96
N ALA A 220 6.56 -1.52 2.12
CA ALA A 220 6.96 -1.09 3.45
C ALA A 220 7.74 -2.22 4.14
N ASP A 221 8.78 -1.84 4.87
CA ASP A 221 9.53 -2.72 5.76
C ASP A 221 8.63 -3.16 6.92
N GLU A 222 8.50 -4.47 7.12
CA GLU A 222 8.64 -5.09 8.45
C GLU A 222 9.03 -6.57 8.26
N SER A 223 10.33 -6.81 8.16
CA SER A 223 11.04 -7.74 9.04
C SER A 223 12.50 -7.74 8.64
N SER A 224 13.25 -7.05 9.47
CA SER A 224 14.68 -6.82 9.36
C SER A 224 15.46 -8.14 9.48
N GLU A 225 15.71 -8.81 8.36
CA GLU A 225 16.85 -9.71 8.23
C GLU A 225 17.98 -8.93 7.57
N LEU A 226 18.86 -8.37 8.41
CA LEU A 226 20.10 -7.78 7.95
C LEU A 226 20.90 -8.83 7.16
N PRO A 227 21.45 -8.49 5.98
CA PRO A 227 22.30 -9.39 5.23
C PRO A 227 23.58 -9.63 6.02
N ILE A 228 23.79 -10.85 6.48
CA ILE A 228 25.06 -11.28 7.06
C ILE A 228 26.07 -11.28 5.90
N PRO A 229 27.12 -10.41 5.88
CA PRO A 229 28.17 -10.55 4.89
C PRO A 229 28.88 -11.89 5.12
N SER A 230 28.86 -12.73 4.09
CA SER A 230 29.38 -14.10 4.03
C SER A 230 30.92 -14.23 4.14
N GLY A 231 31.57 -13.34 4.91
CA GLY A 231 33.01 -13.32 5.13
C GLY A 231 33.47 -13.63 6.58
N ILE A 232 32.56 -13.78 7.55
CA ILE A 232 32.94 -13.85 8.99
C ILE A 232 32.81 -15.26 9.60
N LEU A 233 32.43 -16.28 8.82
CA LEU A 233 32.42 -17.67 9.29
C LEU A 233 33.82 -18.31 9.37
N SER A 234 34.87 -17.65 8.84
CA SER A 234 36.25 -18.14 8.95
C SER A 234 36.90 -17.84 10.31
N VAL A 235 36.51 -16.78 11.02
CA VAL A 235 37.21 -16.37 12.25
C VAL A 235 36.76 -17.19 13.48
N ILE A 236 35.50 -17.61 13.55
CA ILE A 236 34.98 -18.40 14.68
C ILE A 236 35.55 -19.83 14.67
N ALA A 237 35.76 -20.42 13.49
CA ALA A 237 36.42 -21.74 13.39
C ALA A 237 37.91 -21.69 13.78
N ILE A 238 38.62 -20.59 13.50
CA ILE A 238 40.03 -20.43 13.85
C ILE A 238 40.21 -20.27 15.37
N VAL A 239 39.33 -19.51 16.05
CA VAL A 239 39.42 -19.33 17.52
C VAL A 239 39.14 -20.64 18.28
N VAL A 240 38.22 -21.48 17.80
CA VAL A 240 37.92 -22.79 18.42
C VAL A 240 39.05 -23.81 18.18
N ALA A 241 39.70 -23.77 17.01
CA ALA A 241 40.85 -24.63 16.71
C ALA A 241 42.11 -24.27 17.53
N PHE A 242 42.38 -22.97 17.77
CA PHE A 242 43.52 -22.57 18.61
C PHE A 242 43.29 -22.81 20.11
N SER A 243 42.05 -22.71 20.59
CA SER A 243 41.70 -22.98 21.98
C SER A 243 41.85 -24.46 22.34
N THR A 244 41.59 -25.38 21.39
CA THR A 244 41.75 -26.82 21.59
C THR A 244 43.20 -27.29 21.44
N LEU A 245 44.05 -26.58 20.70
CA LEU A 245 45.48 -26.88 20.57
C LEU A 245 46.29 -26.43 21.80
N MET A 246 45.88 -25.36 22.50
CA MET A 246 46.58 -24.89 23.72
C MET A 246 46.18 -25.63 25.01
N ILE A 247 45.13 -26.47 25.01
CA ILE A 247 44.74 -27.29 26.17
C ILE A 247 45.42 -28.67 26.16
N ARG A 248 46.12 -29.05 25.09
CA ARG A 248 46.85 -30.34 24.99
C ARG A 248 48.36 -30.27 25.27
N LYS A 249 48.85 -29.15 25.81
CA LYS A 249 50.25 -29.02 26.17
C LYS A 249 50.39 -28.31 27.51
N ASP A 250 50.04 -29.07 28.55
CA ASP A 250 50.72 -29.15 29.84
C ASP A 250 50.38 -30.50 30.49
#